data_AF-A0A419FKB9-F1
#
_entry.id   AF-A0A419FKB9-F1
#
_cell.length_a   1.000
_cell.length_b   1.000
_cell.length_c   1.000
_cell.angle_alpha   90.00
_cell.angle_beta   90.00
_cell.angle_gamma   90.00
#
_symmetry.space_group_name_H-M   'P 1'
#
loop_
_entity.id
_entity.type
_entity.pdbx_description
1 polymer ?
#
loop_
_entity_poly.entity_id
_entity_poly.type
_entity_poly.pdbx_seq_one_letter_code
_entity_poly.pdbx_strand_id
1 'polypeptide(L)'
;MAWSRRWGLGFAALGFATLGLLLGACFDGPSLDIDVPDTASAPSSPIVLVSTTSDVTGDPTAGPAVGPAVGAWVPAGSLPPRDASPTPAPTPERGAEAVIQPDVIVTLRLSERVRVSDTGWTVGFREVVEDSRCPTDVRCVWAGQVSVRLLGEHADGRVAALTLTMPAGGPASGVLGDLRVDARGIEPVRRVEAPAPASYTLSLRVSVSPSPGSTVLSGVRGRVTIGPMCPVMRVDQPCPDQPYRALLIVHDTSGREITRIESSEDGTYALVLPPGSYMMSPQSPSASRLPWASPQPFEVRPSVWTVMNIEFDSGIR
;
A
#
# COMPACT_ATOMS: atom_id res chain seq x y z
N MET A 1 0.56 -21.56 -52.52
CA MET A 1 1.24 -22.68 -51.83
C MET A 1 0.38 -23.11 -50.66
N ALA A 2 -0.01 -24.37 -50.67
CA ALA A 2 -0.93 -24.97 -49.72
C ALA A 2 -0.30 -25.16 -48.33
N TRP A 3 -1.09 -25.01 -47.27
CA TRP A 3 -1.19 -26.07 -46.27
C TRP A 3 -2.47 -25.97 -45.43
N SER A 4 -3.18 -27.08 -45.45
CA SER A 4 -4.40 -27.45 -44.74
C SER A 4 -4.10 -28.17 -43.43
N ARG A 5 -5.00 -28.07 -42.43
CA ARG A 5 -5.44 -29.08 -41.44
C ARG A 5 -6.30 -28.32 -40.41
N ARG A 6 -7.62 -28.44 -40.27
CA ARG A 6 -8.61 -29.54 -40.29
C ARG A 6 -8.68 -30.34 -38.96
N TRP A 7 -9.66 -29.93 -38.13
CA TRP A 7 -10.55 -30.70 -37.20
C TRP A 7 -10.07 -30.91 -35.75
N GLY A 8 -10.94 -30.91 -34.73
CA GLY A 8 -12.35 -31.29 -34.76
C GLY A 8 -13.24 -30.82 -33.60
N LEU A 9 -14.51 -31.15 -33.82
CA LEU A 9 -15.72 -30.84 -33.08
C LEU A 9 -15.83 -31.60 -31.74
N GLY A 10 -16.57 -31.01 -30.81
CA GLY A 10 -17.09 -31.67 -29.61
C GLY A 10 -18.29 -30.91 -29.06
N PHE A 11 -19.43 -31.00 -29.76
CA PHE A 11 -20.75 -30.67 -29.22
C PHE A 11 -21.23 -31.87 -28.38
N ALA A 12 -21.64 -31.63 -27.14
CA ALA A 12 -22.40 -32.58 -26.34
C ALA A 12 -23.60 -31.86 -25.69
N ALA A 13 -24.70 -32.60 -25.64
CA ALA A 13 -26.07 -32.13 -25.70
C ALA A 13 -26.75 -31.93 -24.34
N LEU A 14 -27.78 -31.07 -24.38
CA LEU A 14 -29.09 -31.11 -23.73
C LEU A 14 -29.34 -32.14 -22.60
N GLY A 15 -29.87 -31.63 -21.49
CA GLY A 15 -30.62 -32.39 -20.49
C GLY A 15 -31.59 -31.48 -19.72
N PHE A 16 -32.77 -31.23 -20.31
CA PHE A 16 -33.95 -30.72 -19.62
C PHE A 16 -34.53 -31.83 -18.74
N ALA A 17 -34.78 -31.56 -17.46
CA ALA A 17 -35.64 -32.38 -16.62
C ALA A 17 -36.57 -31.48 -15.80
N THR A 18 -37.85 -31.54 -16.17
CA THR A 18 -39.02 -31.06 -15.42
C THR A 18 -39.41 -32.07 -14.35
N LEU A 19 -39.62 -31.62 -13.11
CA LEU A 19 -40.47 -32.20 -12.06
C LEU A 19 -40.49 -31.14 -10.95
N GLY A 20 -41.58 -30.67 -10.34
CA GLY A 20 -42.93 -31.18 -10.14
C GLY A 20 -43.31 -30.67 -8.74
N LEU A 21 -44.31 -29.78 -8.65
CA LEU A 21 -44.93 -29.31 -7.40
C LEU A 21 -45.42 -30.51 -6.58
N LEU A 22 -45.21 -30.51 -5.26
CA LEU A 22 -46.11 -31.16 -4.29
C LEU A 22 -45.93 -30.60 -2.87
N LEU A 23 -47.03 -30.68 -2.14
CA LEU A 23 -47.43 -29.92 -0.96
C LEU A 23 -46.65 -30.24 0.33
N GLY A 24 -46.86 -29.35 1.31
CA GLY A 24 -46.36 -29.40 2.67
C GLY A 24 -46.60 -30.68 3.46
N ALA A 25 -45.78 -30.84 4.49
CA ALA A 25 -46.16 -31.43 5.75
C ALA A 25 -45.23 -30.87 6.84
N CYS A 26 -45.84 -30.35 7.89
CA CYS A 26 -45.22 -30.08 9.18
C CYS A 26 -44.58 -31.36 9.72
N PHE A 27 -43.40 -31.28 10.33
CA PHE A 27 -42.98 -32.29 11.30
C PHE A 27 -42.14 -31.65 12.41
N ASP A 28 -42.57 -31.98 13.62
CA ASP A 28 -42.00 -31.72 14.94
C ASP A 28 -40.51 -32.08 15.07
N GLY A 29 -39.88 -31.49 16.09
CA GLY A 29 -38.47 -31.64 16.46
C GLY A 29 -38.03 -33.06 16.84
N PRO A 30 -36.78 -33.22 17.32
CA PRO A 30 -36.50 -32.83 18.70
C PRO A 30 -35.18 -32.10 18.93
N SER A 31 -35.15 -31.43 20.08
CA SER A 31 -34.02 -30.85 20.80
C SER A 31 -32.84 -31.81 20.92
N LEU A 32 -31.67 -31.38 20.42
CA LEU A 32 -30.39 -31.98 20.73
C LEU A 32 -29.80 -31.27 21.96
N ASP A 33 -29.88 -31.96 23.08
CA ASP A 33 -29.03 -31.73 24.25
C ASP A 33 -27.57 -31.99 23.84
N ILE A 34 -26.74 -30.96 23.92
CA ILE A 34 -25.29 -31.09 23.83
C ILE A 34 -24.76 -31.04 25.27
N ASP A 35 -24.37 -32.21 25.75
CA ASP A 35 -23.51 -32.43 26.90
C ASP A 35 -22.24 -31.57 26.79
N VAL A 36 -22.05 -30.67 27.77
CA VAL A 36 -20.80 -29.97 28.01
C VAL A 36 -19.98 -30.80 29.01
N PRO A 37 -18.83 -31.38 28.62
CA PRO A 37 -17.98 -32.05 29.59
C PRO A 37 -17.21 -31.02 30.44
N ASP A 38 -17.55 -30.99 31.72
CA ASP A 38 -16.75 -30.40 32.79
C ASP A 38 -15.34 -30.99 32.79
N THR A 39 -14.34 -30.14 32.57
CA THR A 39 -12.93 -30.49 32.79
C THR A 39 -12.39 -29.66 33.94
N ALA A 40 -12.41 -30.25 35.13
CA ALA A 40 -11.65 -29.79 36.28
C ALA A 40 -10.20 -30.26 36.17
N SER A 41 -9.23 -29.34 36.33
CA SER A 41 -7.99 -29.51 37.13
C SER A 41 -6.88 -28.55 36.67
N ALA A 42 -6.51 -27.60 37.54
CA ALA A 42 -5.14 -27.48 38.05
C ALA A 42 -5.05 -26.35 39.11
N PRO A 43 -4.45 -26.61 40.29
CA PRO A 43 -4.27 -25.62 41.34
C PRO A 43 -3.06 -24.71 41.09
N SER A 44 -3.25 -23.43 41.43
CA SER A 44 -2.23 -22.38 41.53
C SER A 44 -1.30 -22.63 42.71
N SER A 45 0.01 -22.75 42.44
CA SER A 45 1.06 -22.65 43.45
C SER A 45 1.71 -21.25 43.38
N PRO A 46 1.87 -20.54 44.51
CA PRO A 46 2.63 -19.30 44.56
C PRO A 46 4.13 -19.59 44.59
N ILE A 47 4.88 -19.05 43.62
CA ILE A 47 6.34 -19.02 43.71
C ILE A 47 6.73 -17.86 44.63
N VAL A 48 7.32 -18.25 45.76
CA VAL A 48 7.87 -17.41 46.80
C VAL A 48 9.15 -16.71 46.31
N LEU A 49 9.20 -15.39 46.50
CA LEU A 49 10.39 -14.55 46.43
C LEU A 49 11.43 -15.02 47.46
N VAL A 50 12.65 -15.31 47.00
CA VAL A 50 13.84 -15.32 47.87
C VAL A 50 14.88 -14.39 47.27
N SER A 51 14.91 -13.19 47.83
CA SER A 51 16.02 -12.24 47.77
C SER A 51 17.17 -12.75 48.63
N THR A 52 18.28 -13.14 48.01
CA THR A 52 19.57 -13.25 48.71
C THR A 52 20.46 -12.08 48.28
N THR A 53 20.51 -11.09 49.15
CA THR A 53 21.55 -10.06 49.21
C THR A 53 22.84 -10.72 49.70
N SER A 54 23.89 -10.70 48.88
CA SER A 54 25.24 -10.99 49.36
C SER A 54 25.95 -9.67 49.64
N ASP A 55 26.11 -9.42 50.94
CA ASP A 55 27.03 -8.45 51.52
C ASP A 55 28.44 -8.64 50.94
N VAL A 56 29.01 -7.56 50.40
CA VAL A 56 30.46 -7.38 50.28
C VAL A 56 30.82 -6.22 51.19
N THR A 57 31.21 -6.58 52.41
CA THR A 57 32.01 -5.77 53.33
C THR A 57 33.38 -5.48 52.71
N GLY A 58 33.74 -4.21 52.63
CA GLY A 58 35.09 -3.76 52.26
C GLY A 58 35.21 -2.25 52.16
N ASP A 59 35.31 -1.58 53.30
CA ASP A 59 35.76 -0.19 53.46
C ASP A 59 36.78 -0.17 54.63
N PRO A 60 37.55 0.91 54.85
CA PRO A 60 38.72 1.36 54.10
C PRO A 60 40.00 1.19 54.95
N THR A 61 41.18 1.39 54.36
CA THR A 61 42.34 1.81 55.15
C THR A 61 43.08 2.94 54.47
N ALA A 62 43.24 4.01 55.24
CA ALA A 62 43.74 5.31 54.89
C ALA A 62 45.26 5.35 54.65
N GLY A 63 45.69 6.38 53.92
CA GLY A 63 47.06 6.86 53.91
C GLY A 63 47.21 8.11 53.03
N PRO A 64 47.33 9.33 53.62
CA PRO A 64 47.62 10.55 52.88
C PRO A 64 49.12 10.80 52.81
N ALA A 65 49.60 11.39 51.70
CA ALA A 65 50.90 12.03 51.65
C ALA A 65 50.84 13.27 50.76
N VAL A 66 50.86 14.42 51.43
CA VAL A 66 51.08 15.75 50.87
C VAL A 66 52.59 15.97 50.73
N GLY A 67 53.02 16.56 49.61
CA GLY A 67 54.38 17.05 49.42
C GLY A 67 54.42 18.05 48.26
N PRO A 68 54.92 19.29 48.46
CA PRO A 68 54.84 20.36 47.48
C PRO A 68 56.06 20.36 46.55
N ALA A 69 55.87 20.73 45.28
CA ALA A 69 56.97 21.05 44.38
C ALA A 69 56.70 22.39 43.68
N VAL A 70 57.28 23.42 44.30
CA VAL A 70 57.96 24.59 43.71
C VAL A 70 57.72 24.88 42.22
N GLY A 71 57.24 26.11 41.99
CA GLY A 71 56.96 26.68 40.67
C GLY A 71 58.20 26.91 39.82
N ALA A 72 58.04 26.61 38.54
CA ALA A 72 58.88 27.12 37.48
C ALA A 72 58.17 28.33 36.84
N TRP A 73 58.83 29.48 36.93
CA TRP A 73 58.44 30.74 36.29
C TRP A 73 58.78 30.64 34.80
N VAL A 74 57.77 30.71 33.91
CA VAL A 74 57.96 30.72 32.45
C VAL A 74 57.96 32.18 31.99
N PRO A 75 58.93 32.65 31.20
CA PRO A 75 58.94 34.02 30.71
C PRO A 75 57.81 34.26 29.72
N ALA A 76 57.24 35.47 29.79
CA ALA A 76 56.18 35.95 28.92
C ALA A 76 56.69 36.06 27.47
N GLY A 77 56.52 34.99 26.70
CA GLY A 77 56.53 35.01 25.24
C GLY A 77 55.21 35.59 24.74
N SER A 78 55.30 36.69 24.00
CA SER A 78 54.23 37.40 23.32
C SER A 78 53.20 36.47 22.66
N LEU A 79 51.97 36.50 23.20
CA LEU A 79 50.79 35.92 22.58
C LEU A 79 50.55 36.60 21.21
N PRO A 80 50.32 35.84 20.12
CA PRO A 80 49.83 36.42 18.88
C PRO A 80 48.43 37.02 19.10
N PRO A 81 48.00 37.98 18.26
CA PRO A 81 46.64 38.52 18.32
C PRO A 81 45.62 37.37 18.22
N ARG A 82 44.57 37.44 19.02
CA ARG A 82 43.40 36.57 18.89
C ARG A 82 42.73 36.88 17.55
N ASP A 83 43.18 36.21 16.50
CA ASP A 83 42.48 36.18 15.22
C ASP A 83 41.11 35.53 15.43
N ALA A 84 40.11 36.26 14.94
CA ALA A 84 38.75 35.87 14.59
C ALA A 84 38.21 34.59 15.25
N SER A 85 37.23 34.79 16.13
CA SER A 85 36.21 33.79 16.43
C SER A 85 35.79 33.09 15.14
N PRO A 86 35.94 31.76 15.00
CA PRO A 86 35.50 31.08 13.80
C PRO A 86 34.00 31.34 13.66
N THR A 87 33.61 31.90 12.52
CA THR A 87 32.22 31.99 12.09
C THR A 87 31.56 30.63 12.38
N PRO A 88 30.44 30.57 13.11
CA PRO A 88 29.73 29.31 13.27
C PRO A 88 29.48 28.76 11.87
N ALA A 89 30.00 27.56 11.60
CA ALA A 89 29.73 26.84 10.37
C ALA A 89 28.21 26.87 10.13
N PRO A 90 27.75 27.03 8.87
CA PRO A 90 26.33 26.99 8.58
C PRO A 90 25.77 25.73 9.21
N THR A 91 24.79 25.91 10.11
CA THR A 91 24.00 24.80 10.64
C THR A 91 23.50 24.01 9.44
N PRO A 92 23.72 22.69 9.36
CA PRO A 92 23.29 21.91 8.20
C PRO A 92 21.82 22.21 7.98
N GLU A 93 21.51 22.76 6.81
CA GLU A 93 20.15 23.08 6.43
C GLU A 93 19.29 21.83 6.66
N ARG A 94 18.28 22.01 7.50
CA ARG A 94 17.26 21.03 7.84
C ARG A 94 16.89 20.20 6.61
N GLY A 95 17.07 18.89 6.76
CA GLY A 95 17.00 17.88 5.71
C GLY A 95 16.04 18.20 4.58
N ALA A 96 16.60 18.38 3.38
CA ALA A 96 15.86 18.22 2.15
C ALA A 96 15.34 16.78 2.12
N GLU A 97 14.07 16.63 2.48
CA GLU A 97 13.35 15.37 2.41
C GLU A 97 13.39 14.86 0.97
N ALA A 98 14.01 13.70 0.75
CA ALA A 98 14.15 13.13 -0.57
C ALA A 98 12.76 12.86 -1.17
N VAL A 99 12.58 13.14 -2.46
CA VAL A 99 11.33 12.84 -3.18
C VAL A 99 11.55 11.61 -4.03
N ILE A 100 10.68 10.61 -3.90
CA ILE A 100 10.70 9.38 -4.69
C ILE A 100 9.42 9.23 -5.52
N GLN A 101 9.55 8.60 -6.68
CA GLN A 101 8.39 8.15 -7.44
C GLN A 101 7.78 6.89 -6.78
N PRO A 102 6.45 6.68 -6.90
CA PRO A 102 5.83 5.41 -6.54
C PRO A 102 6.46 4.23 -7.28
N ASP A 103 6.32 3.04 -6.71
CA ASP A 103 6.77 1.76 -7.25
C ASP A 103 8.29 1.55 -7.40
N VAL A 104 9.09 2.52 -6.96
CA VAL A 104 10.55 2.40 -6.89
C VAL A 104 10.98 1.85 -5.53
N ILE A 105 12.03 1.02 -5.52
CA ILE A 105 12.66 0.58 -4.28
C ILE A 105 13.56 1.71 -3.77
N VAL A 106 13.34 2.11 -2.52
CA VAL A 106 14.15 3.08 -1.79
C VAL A 106 14.73 2.41 -0.54
N THR A 107 15.92 2.85 -0.14
CA THR A 107 16.54 2.45 1.12
C THR A 107 16.55 3.64 2.06
N LEU A 108 15.90 3.50 3.22
CA LEU A 108 15.83 4.53 4.26
C LEU A 108 16.70 4.14 5.45
N ARG A 109 17.50 5.07 5.96
CA ARG A 109 18.16 4.94 7.26
C ARG A 109 17.16 5.10 8.39
N LEU A 110 17.51 4.63 9.58
CA LEU A 110 16.71 4.91 10.77
C LEU A 110 16.58 6.43 10.98
N SER A 111 15.37 6.88 11.29
CA SER A 111 14.94 8.29 11.38
C SER A 111 14.92 9.07 10.06
N GLU A 112 15.25 8.44 8.93
CA GLU A 112 15.11 9.05 7.62
C GLU A 112 13.65 9.04 7.18
N ARG A 113 13.29 10.07 6.41
CA ARG A 113 11.96 10.25 5.85
C ARG A 113 12.05 10.62 4.37
N VAL A 114 11.06 10.19 3.62
CA VAL A 114 10.98 10.36 2.17
C VAL A 114 9.58 10.78 1.76
N ARG A 115 9.50 11.78 0.88
CA ARG A 115 8.23 12.20 0.28
C ARG A 115 7.94 11.35 -0.94
N VAL A 116 6.73 10.78 -1.00
CA VAL A 116 6.27 9.98 -2.13
C VAL A 116 5.53 10.92 -3.08
N SER A 117 6.06 11.12 -4.30
CA SER A 117 5.49 12.05 -5.28
C SER A 117 4.03 11.69 -5.57
N ASP A 118 3.22 12.71 -5.87
CA ASP A 118 1.82 12.56 -6.33
C ASP A 118 0.85 11.89 -5.35
N THR A 119 1.28 11.60 -4.12
CA THR A 119 0.44 10.98 -3.07
C THR A 119 0.19 11.89 -1.86
N GLY A 120 0.97 12.96 -1.71
CA GLY A 120 0.93 13.84 -0.54
C GLY A 120 1.51 13.24 0.75
N TRP A 121 1.91 11.96 0.73
CA TRP A 121 2.45 11.25 1.87
C TRP A 121 3.97 11.43 2.01
N THR A 122 4.38 11.49 3.25
CA THR A 122 5.76 11.50 3.70
C THR A 122 5.97 10.31 4.62
N VAL A 123 6.81 9.36 4.22
CA VAL A 123 7.01 8.09 4.92
C VAL A 123 8.36 8.10 5.63
N GLY A 124 8.37 7.82 6.92
CA GLY A 124 9.54 7.79 7.77
C GLY A 124 9.80 6.43 8.39
N PHE A 125 11.06 6.00 8.40
CA PHE A 125 11.49 4.83 9.17
C PHE A 125 11.82 5.26 10.61
N ARG A 126 10.86 5.08 11.52
CA ARG A 126 10.92 5.67 12.86
C ARG A 126 11.81 4.86 13.82
N GLU A 127 11.53 3.58 13.95
CA GLU A 127 12.12 2.72 14.98
C GLU A 127 12.16 1.26 14.53
N VAL A 128 13.15 0.53 15.06
CA VAL A 128 13.11 -0.93 15.14
C VAL A 128 12.45 -1.28 16.46
N VAL A 129 11.25 -1.84 16.40
CA VAL A 129 10.44 -2.20 17.58
C VAL A 129 11.04 -3.41 18.28
N GLU A 130 11.45 -4.41 17.51
CA GLU A 130 12.04 -5.65 18.00
C GLU A 130 12.99 -6.20 16.96
N ASP A 131 14.14 -6.74 17.38
CA ASP A 131 15.00 -7.56 16.52
C ASP A 131 15.46 -8.83 17.25
N SER A 132 14.73 -9.91 17.00
CA SER A 132 15.00 -11.25 17.49
C SER A 132 15.52 -12.19 16.40
N ARG A 133 15.97 -11.67 15.24
CA ARG A 133 16.51 -12.48 14.12
C ARG A 133 17.65 -13.38 14.57
N CYS A 134 17.73 -14.60 14.07
CA CYS A 134 18.84 -15.48 14.41
C CYS A 134 20.18 -14.85 13.98
N PRO A 135 21.17 -14.68 14.87
CA PRO A 135 22.49 -14.20 14.49
C PRO A 135 23.14 -15.13 13.46
N THR A 136 23.80 -14.55 12.47
CA THR A 136 24.43 -15.30 11.36
C THR A 136 25.65 -16.14 11.80
N ASP A 137 26.20 -15.85 12.97
CA ASP A 137 27.34 -16.48 13.62
C ASP A 137 26.96 -17.59 14.61
N VAL A 138 25.67 -17.92 14.73
CA VAL A 138 25.17 -19.01 15.60
C VAL A 138 24.10 -19.85 14.91
N ARG A 139 23.71 -20.96 15.54
CA ARG A 139 22.62 -21.83 15.06
C ARG A 139 21.43 -21.79 16.01
N CYS A 140 20.34 -21.17 15.57
CA CYS A 140 19.09 -21.11 16.34
C CYS A 140 18.15 -22.25 15.99
N VAL A 141 17.22 -22.55 16.91
CA VAL A 141 16.09 -23.45 16.65
C VAL A 141 15.04 -22.76 15.76
N TRP A 142 14.91 -21.44 15.87
CA TRP A 142 13.95 -20.61 15.13
C TRP A 142 14.66 -19.42 14.49
N ALA A 143 14.23 -18.98 13.30
CA ALA A 143 14.86 -17.89 12.57
C ALA A 143 14.62 -16.49 13.19
N GLY A 144 13.64 -16.37 14.09
CA GLY A 144 13.25 -15.11 14.71
C GLY A 144 12.62 -14.12 13.74
N GLN A 145 12.44 -12.88 14.18
CA GLN A 145 11.82 -11.82 13.38
C GLN A 145 12.39 -10.45 13.72
N VAL A 146 12.09 -9.49 12.87
CA VAL A 146 12.35 -8.08 13.15
C VAL A 146 11.10 -7.28 12.83
N SER A 147 10.67 -6.47 13.78
CA SER A 147 9.52 -5.60 13.65
C SER A 147 9.99 -4.16 13.58
N VAL A 148 9.56 -3.44 12.54
CA VAL A 148 9.89 -2.02 12.35
C VAL A 148 8.62 -1.18 12.36
N ARG A 149 8.71 0.06 12.83
CA ARG A 149 7.62 1.02 12.75
C ARG A 149 7.93 2.09 11.73
N LEU A 150 6.96 2.29 10.85
CA LEU A 150 6.91 3.37 9.88
C LEU A 150 5.86 4.39 10.31
N LEU A 151 6.17 5.66 10.09
CA LEU A 151 5.26 6.78 10.29
C LEU A 151 4.98 7.46 8.95
N GLY A 152 3.71 7.69 8.64
CA GLY A 152 3.24 8.42 7.48
C GLY A 152 2.61 9.73 7.90
N GLU A 153 3.04 10.82 7.30
CA GLU A 153 2.43 12.15 7.45
C GLU A 153 1.94 12.62 6.08
N HIS A 154 0.63 12.88 5.98
CA HIS A 154 0.03 13.37 4.75
C HIS A 154 -0.10 14.89 4.78
N ALA A 155 -0.06 15.53 3.61
CA ALA A 155 -0.11 16.98 3.47
C ALA A 155 -1.40 17.64 3.99
N ASP A 156 -2.49 16.89 4.15
CA ASP A 156 -3.76 17.35 4.75
C ASP A 156 -3.78 17.25 6.29
N GLY A 157 -2.67 16.83 6.92
CA GLY A 157 -2.56 16.64 8.37
C GLY A 157 -2.92 15.25 8.88
N ARG A 158 -3.33 14.30 8.02
CA ARG A 158 -3.49 12.90 8.42
C ARG A 158 -2.15 12.29 8.82
N VAL A 159 -2.16 11.46 9.85
CA VAL A 159 -1.00 10.69 10.32
C VAL A 159 -1.38 9.21 10.38
N ALA A 160 -0.53 8.35 9.85
CA ALA A 160 -0.71 6.90 9.87
C ALA A 160 0.56 6.22 10.42
N ALA A 161 0.41 5.16 11.21
CA ALA A 161 1.54 4.36 11.66
C ALA A 161 1.35 2.91 11.22
N LEU A 162 2.43 2.29 10.74
CA LEU A 162 2.44 0.89 10.32
C LEU A 162 3.58 0.17 11.03
N THR A 163 3.29 -1.00 11.60
CA THR A 163 4.32 -1.92 12.09
C THR A 163 4.44 -3.07 11.09
N LEU A 164 5.64 -3.26 10.53
CA LEU A 164 5.95 -4.37 9.62
C LEU A 164 6.79 -5.39 10.37
N THR A 165 6.29 -6.62 10.45
CA THR A 165 7.01 -7.76 11.01
C THR A 165 7.60 -8.58 9.87
N MET A 166 8.93 -8.63 9.80
CA MET A 166 9.71 -9.33 8.79
C MET A 166 10.29 -10.63 9.36
N PRO A 167 9.77 -11.81 8.96
CA PRO A 167 10.32 -13.09 9.39
C PRO A 167 11.77 -13.24 8.90
N ALA A 168 12.70 -13.55 9.82
CA ALA A 168 14.13 -13.62 9.54
C ALA A 168 14.75 -12.36 8.87
N GLY A 169 14.06 -11.21 8.86
CA GLY A 169 14.48 -10.01 8.11
C GLY A 169 14.15 -10.04 6.61
N GLY A 170 13.35 -11.01 6.16
CA GLY A 170 12.85 -11.12 4.79
C GLY A 170 11.72 -10.12 4.46
N PRO A 171 11.03 -10.30 3.34
CA PRO A 171 10.02 -9.35 2.89
C PRO A 171 8.77 -9.36 3.78
N ALA A 172 8.16 -8.20 3.95
CA ALA A 172 6.87 -8.01 4.61
C ALA A 172 6.09 -6.89 3.93
N SER A 173 4.77 -6.98 3.96
CA SER A 173 3.90 -5.98 3.35
C SER A 173 2.85 -5.48 4.34
N GLY A 174 2.45 -4.22 4.19
CA GLY A 174 1.39 -3.62 4.98
C GLY A 174 0.84 -2.37 4.32
N VAL A 175 -0.15 -1.76 4.97
CA VAL A 175 -0.83 -0.56 4.48
C VAL A 175 -0.57 0.60 5.44
N LEU A 176 -0.08 1.72 4.92
CA LEU A 176 0.19 2.96 5.65
C LEU A 176 -0.65 4.07 5.04
N GLY A 177 -1.77 4.40 5.68
CA GLY A 177 -2.78 5.27 5.10
C GLY A 177 -3.35 4.67 3.81
N ASP A 178 -3.13 5.35 2.69
CA ASP A 178 -3.56 4.92 1.35
C ASP A 178 -2.41 4.26 0.54
N LEU A 179 -1.26 4.03 1.17
CA LEU A 179 -0.08 3.45 0.53
C LEU A 179 0.06 1.97 0.86
N ARG A 180 0.41 1.16 -0.14
CA ARG A 180 1.01 -0.16 0.09
C ARG A 180 2.50 0.05 0.37
N VAL A 181 3.00 -0.55 1.43
CA VAL A 181 4.43 -0.60 1.72
C VAL A 181 4.89 -2.05 1.68
N ASP A 182 5.79 -2.36 0.76
CA ASP A 182 6.45 -3.66 0.65
C ASP A 182 7.90 -3.52 1.11
N ALA A 183 8.19 -3.90 2.35
CA ALA A 183 9.55 -4.06 2.83
C ALA A 183 10.21 -5.23 2.10
N ARG A 184 11.38 -4.99 1.53
CA ARG A 184 12.20 -5.97 0.81
C ARG A 184 13.24 -6.63 1.71
N GLY A 185 13.69 -5.91 2.71
CA GLY A 185 14.61 -6.41 3.72
C GLY A 185 15.20 -5.29 4.56
N ILE A 186 15.91 -5.67 5.61
CA ILE A 186 16.53 -4.77 6.58
C ILE A 186 17.97 -5.20 6.88
N GLU A 187 18.87 -4.23 6.82
CA GLU A 187 20.30 -4.36 7.13
C GLU A 187 20.59 -3.49 8.37
N PRO A 188 21.57 -3.80 9.24
CA PRO A 188 22.47 -4.95 9.19
C PRO A 188 21.82 -6.31 9.45
N VAL A 189 22.43 -7.37 8.93
CA VAL A 189 22.17 -8.75 9.41
C VAL A 189 22.53 -8.87 10.90
N ARG A 190 21.77 -9.68 11.64
CA ARG A 190 22.00 -9.87 13.07
C ARG A 190 23.30 -10.66 13.30
N ARG A 191 24.09 -10.21 14.28
CA ARG A 191 25.27 -10.88 14.85
C ARG A 191 25.11 -10.91 16.38
N VAL A 192 25.92 -11.71 17.07
CA VAL A 192 25.88 -11.78 18.55
C VAL A 192 26.17 -10.41 19.16
N GLU A 193 27.13 -9.69 18.60
CA GLU A 193 27.35 -8.29 18.93
C GLU A 193 26.32 -7.42 18.18
N ALA A 194 25.47 -6.78 18.96
CA ALA A 194 24.37 -5.99 18.40
C ALA A 194 24.93 -4.77 17.65
N PRO A 195 24.46 -4.51 16.42
CA PRO A 195 24.87 -3.33 15.66
C PRO A 195 24.36 -2.06 16.33
N ALA A 196 25.02 -0.93 16.08
CA ALA A 196 24.58 0.36 16.58
C ALA A 196 23.14 0.64 16.08
N PRO A 197 22.20 1.08 16.94
CA PRO A 197 20.81 1.28 16.54
C PRO A 197 20.65 2.25 15.35
N ALA A 198 21.52 3.24 15.22
CA ALA A 198 21.48 4.19 14.11
C ALA A 198 21.94 3.60 12.75
N SER A 199 22.46 2.37 12.72
CA SER A 199 22.98 1.73 11.50
C SER A 199 21.92 1.01 10.67
N TYR A 200 20.69 0.88 11.19
CA TYR A 200 19.62 0.19 10.47
C TYR A 200 19.24 0.93 9.18
N THR A 201 19.12 0.15 8.10
CA THR A 201 18.59 0.58 6.82
C THR A 201 17.49 -0.36 6.36
N LEU A 202 16.37 0.21 5.95
CA LEU A 202 15.20 -0.52 5.49
C LEU A 202 15.04 -0.29 3.99
N SER A 203 15.06 -1.37 3.22
CA SER A 203 14.72 -1.30 1.79
C SER A 203 13.24 -1.56 1.60
N LEU A 204 12.53 -0.63 1.00
CA LEU A 204 11.08 -0.70 0.82
C LEU A 204 10.67 -0.21 -0.56
N ARG A 205 9.57 -0.76 -1.08
CA ARG A 205 8.85 -0.22 -2.23
C ARG A 205 7.53 0.33 -1.71
N VAL A 206 7.25 1.59 -2.02
CA VAL A 206 5.95 2.19 -1.75
C VAL A 206 5.16 2.22 -3.05
N SER A 207 3.94 1.72 -3.03
CA SER A 207 3.00 1.91 -4.12
C SER A 207 1.72 2.52 -3.58
N VAL A 208 0.98 3.20 -4.44
CA VAL A 208 -0.40 3.58 -4.10
C VAL A 208 -1.19 2.29 -3.98
N SER A 209 -1.70 2.01 -2.77
CA SER A 209 -2.79 1.05 -2.69
C SER A 209 -3.99 1.74 -3.33
N PRO A 210 -4.67 1.12 -4.31
CA PRO A 210 -6.04 1.51 -4.59
C PRO A 210 -6.86 1.08 -3.37
N SER A 211 -6.80 1.86 -2.29
CA SER A 211 -7.73 1.72 -1.18
C SER A 211 -9.06 2.26 -1.71
N PRO A 212 -10.12 1.44 -1.82
CA PRO A 212 -11.45 1.89 -2.23
C PRO A 212 -12.11 2.69 -1.09
N GLY A 213 -11.43 3.74 -0.62
CA GLY A 213 -11.77 4.47 0.59
C GLY A 213 -11.01 5.78 0.82
N SER A 214 -10.02 6.14 -0.01
CA SER A 214 -9.52 7.52 0.01
C SER A 214 -10.64 8.42 -0.52
N THR A 215 -11.22 9.22 0.38
CA THR A 215 -12.49 9.96 0.25
C THR A 215 -12.42 11.14 -0.72
N VAL A 216 -11.44 11.10 -1.61
CA VAL A 216 -11.34 11.99 -2.74
C VAL A 216 -12.19 11.38 -3.86
N LEU A 217 -13.41 11.88 -4.02
CA LEU A 217 -14.32 11.49 -5.10
C LEU A 217 -13.72 11.92 -6.46
N SER A 218 -12.84 11.09 -7.01
CA SER A 218 -12.38 11.16 -8.40
C SER A 218 -13.16 10.18 -9.27
N GLY A 219 -13.13 10.40 -10.58
CA GLY A 219 -13.84 9.51 -11.49
C GLY A 219 -13.87 10.00 -12.92
N VAL A 220 -14.68 9.31 -13.72
CA VAL A 220 -14.98 9.67 -15.10
C VAL A 220 -16.47 9.95 -15.24
N ARG A 221 -16.81 10.96 -16.04
CA ARG A 221 -18.20 11.29 -16.38
C ARG A 221 -18.30 11.78 -17.81
N GLY A 222 -19.49 11.69 -18.37
CA GLY A 222 -19.79 12.32 -19.65
C GLY A 222 -21.09 11.84 -20.22
N ARG A 223 -21.20 11.94 -21.55
CA ARG A 223 -22.40 11.57 -22.29
C ARG A 223 -22.07 10.57 -23.39
N VAL A 224 -22.95 9.59 -23.55
CA VAL A 224 -22.97 8.63 -24.64
C VAL A 224 -24.03 9.08 -25.65
N THR A 225 -23.62 9.22 -26.90
CA THR A 225 -24.50 9.56 -28.03
C THR A 225 -24.41 8.49 -29.11
N ILE A 226 -25.44 8.42 -29.96
CA ILE A 226 -25.49 7.57 -31.16
C ILE A 226 -25.85 8.43 -32.36
N GLY A 227 -25.09 8.24 -33.44
CA GLY A 227 -25.25 9.01 -34.67
C GLY A 227 -24.60 8.33 -35.88
N PRO A 228 -24.96 8.76 -37.10
CA PRO A 228 -26.10 9.61 -37.42
C PRO A 228 -27.44 8.86 -37.27
N MET A 229 -28.55 9.59 -37.06
CA MET A 229 -29.90 8.97 -36.93
C MET A 229 -30.78 9.09 -38.18
N CYS A 230 -30.26 9.74 -39.23
CA CYS A 230 -30.99 9.99 -40.47
C CYS A 230 -30.28 9.31 -41.64
N PRO A 231 -30.99 8.47 -42.42
CA PRO A 231 -30.42 7.87 -43.63
C PRO A 231 -29.99 8.90 -44.69
N VAL A 232 -30.64 10.07 -44.75
CA VAL A 232 -30.29 11.13 -45.69
C VAL A 232 -30.30 12.47 -44.97
N MET A 233 -29.18 13.17 -45.01
CA MET A 233 -29.06 14.55 -44.50
C MET A 233 -29.65 15.54 -45.51
N ARG A 234 -30.52 16.45 -45.04
CA ARG A 234 -31.02 17.59 -45.82
C ARG A 234 -30.50 18.87 -45.18
N VAL A 235 -30.08 19.84 -45.99
CA VAL A 235 -29.49 21.11 -45.51
C VAL A 235 -30.45 21.87 -44.57
N ASP A 236 -31.76 21.78 -44.82
CA ASP A 236 -32.78 22.49 -44.06
C ASP A 236 -33.37 21.66 -42.89
N GLN A 237 -32.86 20.45 -42.65
CA GLN A 237 -33.34 19.56 -41.60
C GLN A 237 -32.17 19.00 -40.78
N PRO A 238 -31.84 19.61 -39.63
CA PRO A 238 -30.76 19.14 -38.78
C PRO A 238 -31.05 17.73 -38.26
N CYS A 239 -30.04 16.86 -38.32
CA CYS A 239 -30.08 15.53 -37.73
C CYS A 239 -29.08 15.46 -36.57
N PRO A 240 -29.48 15.88 -35.36
CA PRO A 240 -28.60 15.77 -34.21
C PRO A 240 -28.47 14.30 -33.78
N ASP A 241 -27.30 13.97 -33.27
CA ASP A 241 -27.08 12.71 -32.56
C ASP A 241 -28.02 12.62 -31.37
N GLN A 242 -28.43 11.39 -31.06
CA GLN A 242 -29.34 11.14 -29.95
C GLN A 242 -28.58 10.59 -28.75
N PRO A 243 -29.06 10.84 -27.53
CA PRO A 243 -28.54 10.15 -26.36
C PRO A 243 -28.67 8.63 -26.51
N TYR A 244 -27.68 7.90 -26.03
CA TYR A 244 -27.65 6.45 -26.15
C TYR A 244 -27.38 5.76 -24.81
N ARG A 245 -28.27 4.82 -24.47
CA ARG A 245 -28.11 3.91 -23.32
C ARG A 245 -27.24 2.72 -23.76
N ALA A 246 -26.03 2.62 -23.22
CA ALA A 246 -25.06 1.60 -23.58
C ALA A 246 -24.40 1.02 -22.33
N LEU A 247 -24.06 -0.27 -22.41
CA LEU A 247 -23.20 -0.92 -21.43
C LEU A 247 -21.74 -0.52 -21.71
N LEU A 248 -21.07 0.03 -20.70
CA LEU A 248 -19.69 0.45 -20.73
C LEU A 248 -18.89 -0.40 -19.76
N ILE A 249 -17.79 -1.01 -20.23
CA ILE A 249 -16.89 -1.82 -19.40
C ILE A 249 -15.57 -1.08 -19.23
N VAL A 250 -15.08 -0.96 -18.00
CA VAL A 250 -13.79 -0.32 -17.70
C VAL A 250 -12.76 -1.39 -17.38
N HIS A 251 -11.61 -1.31 -18.04
CA HIS A 251 -10.46 -2.19 -17.79
C HIS A 251 -9.27 -1.40 -17.24
N ASP A 252 -8.43 -2.05 -16.43
CA ASP A 252 -7.10 -1.52 -16.10
C ASP A 252 -6.09 -1.77 -17.22
N THR A 253 -4.87 -1.26 -17.04
CA THR A 253 -3.76 -1.44 -17.98
C THR A 253 -3.31 -2.90 -18.16
N SER A 254 -3.71 -3.81 -17.27
CA SER A 254 -3.48 -5.26 -17.42
C SER A 254 -4.57 -5.97 -18.23
N GLY A 255 -5.63 -5.25 -18.63
CA GLY A 255 -6.79 -5.77 -19.35
C GLY A 255 -7.86 -6.37 -18.45
N ARG A 256 -7.68 -6.35 -17.12
CA ARG A 256 -8.66 -6.86 -16.16
C ARG A 256 -9.84 -5.91 -16.08
N GLU A 257 -11.05 -6.46 -16.15
CA GLU A 257 -12.29 -5.71 -15.91
C GLU A 257 -12.33 -5.20 -14.46
N ILE A 258 -12.50 -3.88 -14.31
CA ILE A 258 -12.63 -3.21 -13.02
C ILE A 258 -14.10 -3.11 -12.64
N THR A 259 -14.93 -2.71 -13.59
CA THR A 259 -16.36 -2.51 -13.37
C THR A 259 -17.09 -2.39 -14.70
N ARG A 260 -18.42 -2.47 -14.62
CA ARG A 260 -19.36 -2.27 -15.72
C ARG A 260 -20.45 -1.31 -15.28
N ILE A 261 -20.83 -0.39 -16.16
CA ILE A 261 -21.92 0.56 -15.93
C ILE A 261 -22.80 0.64 -17.16
N GLU A 262 -24.06 1.00 -16.97
CA GLU A 262 -24.92 1.40 -18.07
C GLU A 262 -25.08 2.91 -18.04
N SER A 263 -24.98 3.58 -19.20
CA SER A 263 -25.35 5.00 -19.26
C SER A 263 -26.85 5.17 -19.02
N SER A 264 -27.24 6.34 -18.55
CA SER A 264 -28.64 6.70 -18.29
C SER A 264 -29.43 6.84 -19.59
N GLU A 265 -30.75 7.00 -19.47
CA GLU A 265 -31.64 7.20 -20.63
C GLU A 265 -31.30 8.46 -21.44
N ASP A 266 -30.83 9.51 -20.75
CA ASP A 266 -30.33 10.73 -21.36
C ASP A 266 -28.86 10.60 -21.82
N GLY A 267 -28.32 9.40 -21.84
CA GLY A 267 -26.94 9.09 -22.24
C GLY A 267 -25.89 9.51 -21.20
N THR A 268 -26.26 10.09 -20.07
CA THR A 268 -25.27 10.52 -19.07
C THR A 268 -24.74 9.34 -18.26
N TYR A 269 -23.47 9.40 -17.91
CA TYR A 269 -22.86 8.45 -16.98
C TYR A 269 -21.86 9.15 -16.06
N ALA A 270 -21.72 8.60 -14.86
CA ALA A 270 -20.70 8.99 -13.90
C ALA A 270 -20.24 7.74 -13.16
N LEU A 271 -18.93 7.56 -13.06
CA LEU A 271 -18.32 6.43 -12.39
C LEU A 271 -17.17 6.92 -11.52
N VAL A 272 -17.27 6.63 -10.23
CA VAL A 272 -16.22 6.88 -9.27
C VAL A 272 -15.09 5.87 -9.49
N LEU A 273 -13.89 6.37 -9.75
CA LEU A 273 -12.70 5.57 -9.97
C LEU A 273 -11.53 6.18 -9.18
N PRO A 274 -10.65 5.35 -8.61
CA PRO A 274 -9.38 5.81 -8.09
C PRO A 274 -8.53 6.50 -9.17
N PRO A 275 -7.57 7.35 -8.79
CA PRO A 275 -6.61 7.90 -9.74
C PRO A 275 -5.80 6.80 -10.43
N GLY A 276 -5.63 6.90 -11.75
CA GLY A 276 -4.99 5.87 -12.55
C GLY A 276 -5.27 5.96 -14.05
N SER A 277 -4.69 5.03 -14.82
CA SER A 277 -4.91 4.88 -16.26
C SER A 277 -5.83 3.71 -16.55
N TYR A 278 -6.79 3.91 -17.46
CA TYR A 278 -7.86 2.96 -17.75
C TYR A 278 -8.18 2.91 -19.24
N MET A 279 -8.91 1.87 -19.63
CA MET A 279 -9.51 1.71 -20.96
C MET A 279 -11.03 1.60 -20.82
N MET A 280 -11.76 2.46 -21.52
CA MET A 280 -13.21 2.36 -21.66
C MET A 280 -13.53 1.50 -22.88
N SER A 281 -14.32 0.45 -22.68
CA SER A 281 -14.75 -0.49 -23.71
C SER A 281 -16.28 -0.45 -23.85
N PRO A 282 -16.83 0.37 -24.76
CA PRO A 282 -18.26 0.41 -25.02
C PRO A 282 -18.74 -0.91 -25.63
N GLN A 283 -19.90 -1.42 -25.19
CA GLN A 283 -20.45 -2.69 -25.67
C GLN A 283 -21.61 -2.47 -26.64
N SER A 284 -21.63 -3.26 -27.71
CA SER A 284 -22.77 -3.36 -28.61
C SER A 284 -23.80 -4.35 -28.04
N PRO A 285 -25.12 -4.05 -28.10
CA PRO A 285 -26.17 -4.88 -27.49
C PRO A 285 -26.47 -6.19 -28.23
N SER A 286 -25.90 -6.41 -29.41
CA SER A 286 -26.27 -7.52 -30.29
C SER A 286 -25.05 -8.23 -30.89
N ALA A 287 -25.24 -9.45 -31.42
CA ALA A 287 -24.20 -10.17 -32.14
C ALA A 287 -23.77 -9.48 -33.44
N SER A 288 -24.60 -8.57 -33.95
CA SER A 288 -24.20 -7.57 -34.93
C SER A 288 -23.24 -6.57 -34.29
N ARG A 289 -22.10 -6.31 -34.93
CA ARG A 289 -21.07 -5.36 -34.47
C ARG A 289 -21.52 -3.89 -34.41
N LEU A 290 -22.81 -3.60 -34.55
CA LEU A 290 -23.39 -2.26 -34.54
C LEU A 290 -24.51 -2.18 -33.48
N PRO A 291 -24.77 -0.99 -32.92
CA PRO A 291 -23.95 0.22 -33.04
C PRO A 291 -22.55 0.04 -32.41
N TRP A 292 -21.53 0.67 -33.00
CA TRP A 292 -20.12 0.46 -32.65
C TRP A 292 -19.51 1.71 -32.04
N ALA A 293 -18.71 1.53 -30.99
CA ALA A 293 -17.77 2.54 -30.53
C ALA A 293 -16.44 1.85 -30.18
N SER A 294 -15.33 2.46 -30.60
CA SER A 294 -14.00 1.90 -30.35
C SER A 294 -13.63 2.02 -28.86
N PRO A 295 -12.84 1.07 -28.30
CA PRO A 295 -12.26 1.25 -26.98
C PRO A 295 -11.36 2.50 -26.94
N GLN A 296 -11.44 3.26 -25.85
CA GLN A 296 -10.77 4.54 -25.71
C GLN A 296 -10.04 4.64 -24.35
N PRO A 297 -8.75 5.02 -24.33
CA PRO A 297 -8.02 5.19 -23.08
C PRO A 297 -8.42 6.49 -22.38
N PHE A 298 -8.40 6.49 -21.04
CA PHE A 298 -8.57 7.70 -20.25
C PHE A 298 -7.75 7.64 -18.95
N GLU A 299 -7.45 8.83 -18.41
CA GLU A 299 -6.70 8.99 -17.17
C GLU A 299 -7.61 9.65 -16.13
N VAL A 300 -7.61 9.14 -14.90
CA VAL A 300 -8.28 9.74 -13.74
C VAL A 300 -7.22 10.40 -12.86
N ARG A 301 -7.32 11.71 -12.67
CA ARG A 301 -6.45 12.45 -11.77
C ARG A 301 -7.04 12.51 -10.35
N PRO A 302 -6.21 12.62 -9.30
CA PRO A 302 -6.69 12.79 -7.93
C PRO A 302 -7.60 14.02 -7.79
N SER A 303 -8.73 13.85 -7.12
CA SER A 303 -9.71 14.92 -6.82
C SER A 303 -10.36 15.56 -8.04
N VAL A 304 -10.29 14.93 -9.21
CA VAL A 304 -10.81 15.49 -10.46
C VAL A 304 -11.77 14.51 -11.14
N TRP A 305 -12.81 15.07 -11.76
CA TRP A 305 -13.69 14.36 -12.68
C TRP A 305 -13.18 14.50 -14.11
N THR A 306 -12.68 13.40 -14.67
CA THR A 306 -12.34 13.32 -16.08
C THR A 306 -13.62 13.36 -16.92
N VAL A 307 -13.67 14.26 -17.91
CA VAL A 307 -14.81 14.36 -18.83
C VAL A 307 -14.48 13.61 -20.11
N MET A 308 -15.33 12.64 -20.47
CA MET A 308 -15.16 11.82 -21.66
C MET A 308 -16.53 11.56 -22.28
N ASN A 309 -16.70 11.91 -23.55
CA ASN A 309 -17.91 11.59 -24.29
C ASN A 309 -17.64 10.38 -25.20
N ILE A 310 -18.66 9.55 -25.40
CA ILE A 310 -18.58 8.33 -26.19
C ILE A 310 -19.59 8.44 -27.32
N GLU A 311 -19.11 8.32 -28.55
CA GLU A 311 -19.91 8.41 -29.75
C GLU A 311 -20.04 7.02 -30.38
N PHE A 312 -21.27 6.52 -30.46
CA PHE A 312 -21.61 5.29 -31.16
C PHE A 312 -21.98 5.57 -32.60
N ASP A 313 -21.34 4.85 -33.53
CA ASP A 313 -21.73 4.79 -34.93
C ASP A 313 -22.94 3.87 -35.08
N SER A 314 -24.05 4.44 -35.57
CA SER A 314 -25.29 3.71 -35.85
C SER A 314 -25.18 2.80 -37.09
N GLY A 315 -24.22 3.07 -37.99
CA GLY A 315 -24.08 2.45 -39.29
C GLY A 315 -25.07 2.94 -40.36
N ILE A 316 -25.87 3.97 -40.06
CA ILE A 316 -26.80 4.61 -41.00
C ILE A 316 -26.01 5.52 -41.95
N ARG A 317 -26.34 5.48 -43.25
CA ARG A 317 -25.69 6.24 -44.33
C ARG A 317 -26.59 6.43 -45.54
#